data_AF-A0A2Z3ICS4-F1
#
_entry.id   AF-A0A2Z3ICS4-F1
#
_cell.length_a   1.000
_cell.length_b   1.000
_cell.length_c   1.000
_cell.angle_alpha   90.00
_cell.angle_beta   90.00
_cell.angle_gamma   90.00
#
_symmetry.space_group_name_H-M   'P 1'
#
loop_
_entity.id
_entity.type
_entity.pdbx_description
1 polymer ?
#
loop_
_entity_poly.entity_id
_entity_poly.type
_entity_poly.pdbx_seq_one_letter_code
_entity_poly.pdbx_strand_id
1 'polypeptide(L)'
;MKTFRMISGAALAMALVVGAASVEPAAARDRLSPGAAAALGVLGGLAVGGAIAASQSPAYAAPVYAPPPPPPPAPVYYEPAPPPVYVERCFTDRYSEWVPGWGWQPRRRTVCN
;
A
#
# COMPACT_ATOMS: atom_id res chain seq x y z
N MET A 1 21.12 -4.04 -11.86
CA MET A 1 21.81 -3.20 -12.87
C MET A 1 21.82 -1.69 -12.59
N LYS A 2 21.02 -1.16 -11.64
CA LYS A 2 20.98 0.28 -11.34
C LYS A 2 22.15 0.77 -10.47
N THR A 3 22.60 -0.08 -9.54
CA THR A 3 23.74 0.17 -8.65
C THR A 3 25.07 0.24 -9.40
N PHE A 4 25.29 -0.66 -10.37
CA PHE A 4 26.51 -0.69 -11.18
C PHE A 4 26.72 0.59 -11.99
N ARG A 5 25.62 1.18 -12.50
CA ARG A 5 25.65 2.42 -13.30
C ARG A 5 25.94 3.68 -12.47
N MET A 6 25.57 3.70 -11.18
CA MET A 6 25.96 4.79 -10.27
C MET A 6 27.44 4.72 -9.89
N ILE A 7 27.97 3.51 -9.68
CA ILE A 7 29.38 3.31 -9.33
C ILE A 7 30.30 3.77 -10.48
N SER A 8 29.92 3.50 -11.73
CA SER A 8 30.65 3.98 -12.91
C SER A 8 30.67 5.51 -13.04
N GLY A 9 29.56 6.19 -12.73
CA GLY A 9 29.47 7.65 -12.79
C GLY A 9 30.33 8.34 -11.73
N ALA A 10 30.32 7.81 -10.49
CA ALA A 10 31.12 8.36 -9.41
C ALA A 10 32.63 8.17 -9.66
N ALA A 11 33.03 7.02 -10.19
CA ALA A 11 34.42 6.75 -10.55
C ALA A 11 34.94 7.69 -11.65
N LEU A 12 34.12 7.99 -12.67
CA LEU A 12 34.48 8.91 -13.75
C LEU A 12 34.61 10.35 -13.25
N ALA A 13 33.71 10.79 -12.36
CA ALA A 13 33.79 12.10 -11.73
C ALA A 13 35.05 12.25 -10.86
N MET A 14 35.41 11.23 -10.07
CA MET A 14 36.64 11.24 -9.27
C MET A 14 37.89 11.26 -10.14
N ALA A 15 37.91 10.49 -11.24
CA ALA A 15 39.04 10.49 -12.18
C ALA A 15 39.25 11.86 -12.84
N LEU A 16 38.18 12.58 -13.17
CA LEU A 16 38.26 13.95 -13.72
C LEU A 16 38.81 14.94 -12.70
N VAL A 17 38.39 14.86 -11.44
CA VAL A 17 38.87 15.76 -10.37
C VAL A 17 40.34 15.50 -10.05
N VAL A 18 40.76 14.23 -9.97
CA VAL A 18 42.16 13.86 -9.73
C VAL A 18 43.05 14.23 -10.93
N GLY A 19 42.58 14.01 -12.16
CA GLY A 19 43.31 14.39 -13.37
C GLY A 19 43.47 15.91 -13.56
N ALA A 20 42.48 16.70 -13.11
CA ALA A 20 42.58 18.17 -13.11
C ALA A 20 43.55 18.70 -12.03
N ALA A 21 43.70 17.98 -10.91
CA ALA A 21 44.62 18.35 -9.84
C ALA A 21 46.09 18.01 -10.15
N SER A 22 46.35 17.08 -11.08
CA SER A 22 47.70 16.71 -11.52
C SER A 22 48.28 17.63 -12.62
N VAL A 23 47.54 18.64 -13.05
CA VAL A 23 48.04 19.61 -14.04
C VAL A 23 48.93 20.61 -13.31
N GLU A 24 50.26 20.46 -13.42
CA GLU A 24 51.21 21.43 -12.90
C GLU A 24 50.91 22.80 -13.52
N PRO A 25 50.54 23.84 -12.73
CA PRO A 25 50.16 25.14 -13.28
C PRO A 25 51.35 25.91 -13.86
N ALA A 26 52.56 25.35 -13.78
CA ALA A 26 53.80 25.99 -14.13
C ALA A 26 53.98 26.21 -15.65
N ALA A 27 53.48 25.30 -16.50
CA ALA A 27 53.72 25.38 -17.95
C ALA A 27 52.89 26.47 -18.68
N ALA A 28 51.88 27.06 -18.03
CA ALA A 28 50.98 28.06 -18.63
C ALA A 28 51.23 29.50 -18.15
N ARG A 29 52.01 29.70 -17.07
CA ARG A 29 52.25 31.03 -16.47
C ARG A 29 53.02 31.98 -17.39
N ASP A 30 53.85 31.44 -18.29
CA ASP A 30 54.68 32.24 -19.19
C ASP A 30 53.96 32.69 -20.47
N ARG A 31 52.76 32.15 -20.78
CA ARG A 31 52.04 32.42 -22.04
C ARG A 31 50.66 33.03 -21.86
N LEU A 32 50.13 33.10 -20.65
CA LEU A 32 48.80 33.61 -20.38
C LEU A 32 48.84 34.77 -19.38
N SER A 33 48.33 35.93 -19.79
CA SER A 33 48.18 37.05 -18.87
C SER A 33 47.17 36.71 -17.76
N PRO A 34 47.27 37.32 -16.57
CA PRO A 34 46.33 37.07 -15.47
C PRO A 34 44.85 37.28 -15.88
N GLY A 35 44.59 38.25 -16.76
CA GLY A 35 43.25 38.51 -17.30
C GLY A 35 42.77 37.41 -18.25
N ALA A 36 43.66 36.86 -19.09
CA ALA A 36 43.31 35.73 -19.96
C ALA A 36 43.01 34.46 -19.14
N ALA A 37 43.75 34.24 -18.04
CA ALA A 37 43.50 33.10 -17.16
C ALA A 37 42.16 33.23 -16.43
N ALA A 38 41.82 34.44 -15.96
CA ALA A 38 40.52 34.71 -15.35
C ALA A 38 39.38 34.53 -16.36
N ALA A 39 39.53 35.02 -17.60
CA ALA A 39 38.53 34.86 -18.65
C ALA A 39 38.28 33.39 -18.99
N LEU A 40 39.34 32.59 -19.14
CA LEU A 40 39.21 31.15 -19.39
C LEU A 40 38.58 30.40 -18.21
N GLY A 41 38.91 30.80 -16.97
CA GLY A 41 38.30 30.22 -15.78
C GLY A 41 36.79 30.49 -15.69
N VAL A 42 36.37 31.73 -15.99
CA VAL A 42 34.95 32.10 -16.01
C VAL A 42 34.21 31.38 -17.13
N LEU A 43 34.78 31.35 -18.34
CA LEU A 43 34.17 30.67 -19.49
C LEU A 43 34.07 29.16 -19.27
N GLY A 44 35.13 28.53 -18.76
CA GLY A 44 35.15 27.11 -18.44
C GLY A 44 34.18 26.76 -17.30
N GLY A 45 34.14 27.57 -16.25
CA GLY A 45 33.22 27.41 -15.13
C GLY A 45 31.76 27.56 -15.54
N LEU A 46 31.43 28.54 -16.40
CA LEU A 46 30.08 28.75 -16.90
C LEU A 46 29.65 27.65 -17.88
N ALA A 47 30.56 27.16 -18.73
CA ALA A 47 30.28 26.05 -19.63
C ALA A 47 29.96 24.75 -18.87
N VAL A 48 30.80 24.39 -17.88
CA VAL A 48 30.59 23.19 -17.06
C VAL A 48 29.39 23.35 -16.13
N GLY A 49 29.28 24.48 -15.42
CA GLY A 49 28.17 24.76 -14.52
C GLY A 49 26.83 24.85 -15.24
N GLY A 50 26.81 25.48 -16.42
CA GLY A 50 25.64 25.57 -17.28
C GLY A 50 25.20 24.22 -17.83
N ALA A 51 26.15 23.38 -18.27
CA ALA A 51 25.84 22.00 -18.69
C ALA A 51 25.27 21.16 -17.55
N ILE A 52 25.82 21.27 -16.34
CA ILE A 52 25.29 20.58 -15.15
C ILE A 52 23.88 21.09 -14.85
N ALA A 53 23.67 22.41 -14.78
CA ALA A 53 22.36 23.00 -14.52
C ALA A 53 21.32 22.60 -15.58
N ALA A 54 21.69 22.61 -16.85
CA ALA A 54 20.81 22.19 -17.95
C ALA A 54 20.54 20.68 -17.95
N SER A 55 21.47 19.87 -17.45
CA SER A 55 21.27 18.43 -17.29
C SER A 55 20.32 18.07 -16.14
N GLN A 56 20.05 19.02 -15.23
CA GLN A 56 19.04 18.85 -14.20
C GLN A 56 17.66 19.10 -14.81
N SER A 57 17.06 18.08 -15.41
CA SER A 57 15.63 18.13 -15.74
C SER A 57 14.85 18.10 -14.42
N PRO A 58 14.10 19.15 -14.04
CA PRO A 58 13.19 19.04 -12.92
C PRO A 58 12.12 18.02 -13.30
N ALA A 59 12.15 16.85 -12.67
CA ALA A 59 11.14 15.82 -12.84
C ALA A 59 9.86 16.27 -12.11
N TYR A 60 9.16 17.24 -12.68
CA TYR A 60 7.80 17.54 -12.26
C TYR A 60 6.93 16.36 -12.68
N ALA A 61 6.67 15.45 -11.74
CA ALA A 61 5.63 14.46 -11.91
C ALA A 61 4.31 15.21 -12.06
N ALA A 62 3.62 15.00 -13.18
CA ALA A 62 2.26 15.49 -13.33
C ALA A 62 1.42 14.92 -12.17
N PRO A 63 0.55 15.71 -11.53
CA PRO A 63 -0.33 15.19 -10.50
C PRO A 63 -1.21 14.09 -11.10
N VAL A 64 -0.97 12.85 -10.65
CA VAL A 64 -1.80 11.71 -11.02
C VAL A 64 -3.06 11.79 -10.17
N TYR A 65 -4.16 12.22 -10.78
CA TYR A 65 -5.46 12.15 -10.14
C TYR A 65 -5.91 10.69 -10.09
N ALA A 66 -5.78 10.08 -8.91
CA ALA A 66 -6.40 8.79 -8.65
C ALA A 66 -7.94 8.97 -8.64
N PRO A 67 -8.70 8.05 -9.25
CA PRO A 67 -10.15 8.05 -9.10
C PRO A 67 -10.53 7.90 -7.62
N PRO A 68 -11.64 8.51 -7.19
CA PRO A 68 -12.12 8.35 -5.83
C PRO A 68 -12.37 6.86 -5.52
N PRO A 69 -12.16 6.43 -4.26
CA PRO A 69 -12.42 5.05 -3.86
C PRO A 69 -13.90 4.70 -4.10
N PRO A 70 -14.20 3.42 -4.39
CA PRO A 70 -15.58 2.97 -4.57
C PRO A 70 -16.39 3.23 -3.30
N PRO A 71 -17.71 3.50 -3.44
CA PRO A 71 -18.58 3.70 -2.30
C PRO A 71 -18.60 2.47 -1.38
N PRO A 72 -18.75 2.65 -0.06
CA PRO A 72 -18.83 1.54 0.88
C PRO A 72 -20.04 0.65 0.55
N PRO A 73 -19.95 -0.68 0.80
CA PRO A 73 -21.08 -1.58 0.64
C PRO A 73 -22.29 -1.11 1.44
N ALA A 74 -23.48 -1.21 0.83
CA ALA A 74 -24.72 -0.93 1.54
C ALA A 74 -24.93 -1.94 2.67
N PRO A 75 -25.46 -1.52 3.83
CA PRO A 75 -25.80 -2.44 4.90
C PRO A 75 -26.90 -3.40 4.44
N VAL A 76 -26.65 -4.70 4.61
CA VAL A 76 -27.66 -5.74 4.38
C VAL A 76 -28.45 -5.92 5.67
N TYR A 77 -29.71 -5.51 5.66
CA TYR A 77 -30.64 -5.77 6.76
C TYR A 77 -31.29 -7.13 6.55
N TYR A 78 -31.06 -8.05 7.48
CA TYR A 78 -31.79 -9.31 7.56
C TYR A 78 -33.01 -9.11 8.44
N GLU A 79 -34.15 -9.62 7.98
CA GLU A 79 -35.33 -9.71 8.83
C GLU A 79 -35.06 -10.70 9.98
N PRO A 80 -35.44 -10.38 11.23
CA PRO A 80 -35.33 -11.33 12.33
C PRO A 80 -36.09 -12.62 12.02
N ALA A 81 -35.50 -13.75 12.40
CA ALA A 81 -36.20 -15.03 12.29
C ALA A 81 -37.53 -14.98 13.07
N PRO A 82 -38.62 -15.57 12.55
CA PRO A 82 -39.88 -15.62 13.27
C PRO A 82 -39.70 -16.33 14.62
N PRO A 83 -40.43 -15.91 15.66
CA PRO A 83 -40.33 -16.53 16.97
C PRO A 83 -40.76 -18.01 16.89
N PRO A 84 -40.19 -18.88 17.74
CA PRO A 84 -40.61 -20.27 17.81
C PRO A 84 -42.08 -20.35 18.20
N VAL A 85 -42.86 -21.13 17.43
CA VAL A 85 -44.25 -21.44 17.76
C VAL A 85 -44.26 -22.66 18.66
N TYR A 86 -44.69 -22.50 19.91
CA TYR A 86 -44.94 -23.61 20.82
C TYR A 86 -46.28 -24.25 20.46
N VAL A 87 -46.23 -25.47 19.93
CA VAL A 87 -47.41 -26.29 19.72
C VAL A 87 -47.53 -27.28 20.88
N GLU A 88 -48.59 -27.15 21.67
CA GLU A 88 -48.92 -28.17 22.68
C GLU A 88 -49.27 -29.47 21.96
N ARG A 89 -48.56 -30.55 22.30
CA ARG A 89 -48.83 -31.87 21.74
C ARG A 89 -49.69 -32.64 22.71
N CYS A 90 -50.99 -32.69 22.41
CA CYS A 90 -51.93 -33.51 23.16
C CYS A 90 -52.03 -34.91 22.56
N PHE A 91 -51.95 -35.94 23.41
CA PHE A 91 -52.23 -37.33 23.02
C PHE A 91 -53.21 -37.98 23.98
N THR A 92 -53.98 -38.95 23.49
CA THR A 92 -54.90 -39.73 24.31
C THR A 92 -54.17 -40.94 24.88
N ASP A 93 -53.98 -40.93 26.19
CA ASP A 93 -53.41 -42.04 26.94
C ASP A 93 -54.54 -43.01 27.35
N ARG A 94 -54.29 -44.32 27.18
CA ARG A 94 -55.24 -45.38 27.53
C ARG A 94 -54.67 -46.16 28.70
N TYR A 95 -55.40 -46.21 29.80
CA TYR A 95 -54.98 -46.91 31.00
C TYR A 95 -56.12 -47.75 31.57
N SER A 96 -55.76 -48.77 32.35
CA SER A 96 -56.71 -49.61 33.07
C SER A 96 -56.72 -49.21 34.53
N GLU A 97 -57.91 -49.03 35.10
CA GLU A 97 -58.09 -48.73 36.51
C GLU A 97 -58.94 -49.82 37.16
N TRP A 98 -58.50 -50.33 38.31
CA TRP A 98 -59.25 -51.33 39.04
C TRP A 98 -60.37 -50.67 39.85
N VAL A 99 -61.61 -50.99 39.52
CA VAL A 99 -62.80 -50.48 40.20
C VAL A 99 -63.36 -51.57 41.11
N PRO A 100 -63.43 -51.36 42.45
CA PRO A 100 -64.01 -52.34 43.37
C PRO A 100 -65.43 -52.74 42.94
N GLY A 101 -65.67 -54.05 42.82
CA GLY A 101 -66.95 -54.62 42.37
C GLY A 101 -67.13 -54.75 40.85
N TRP A 102 -66.30 -54.09 40.04
CA TRP A 102 -66.42 -54.07 38.57
C TRP A 102 -65.15 -54.55 37.83
N GLY A 103 -64.03 -54.72 38.54
CA GLY A 103 -62.78 -55.21 37.98
C GLY A 103 -61.99 -54.15 37.21
N TRP A 104 -61.10 -54.59 36.32
CA TRP A 104 -60.31 -53.70 35.45
C TRP A 104 -61.20 -53.00 34.43
N GLN A 105 -61.22 -51.67 34.46
CA GLN A 105 -61.99 -50.85 33.54
C GLN A 105 -61.08 -50.02 32.64
N PRO A 106 -61.25 -50.05 31.31
CA PRO A 106 -60.46 -49.23 30.40
C PRO A 106 -60.93 -47.77 30.46
N ARG A 107 -59.99 -46.86 30.71
CA ARG A 107 -60.22 -45.42 30.74
C ARG A 107 -59.31 -44.71 29.75
N ARG A 108 -59.69 -43.49 29.40
CA ARG A 108 -58.94 -42.61 28.50
C ARG A 108 -58.77 -41.26 29.18
N ARG A 109 -57.57 -40.70 29.09
CA ARG A 109 -57.29 -39.31 29.49
C ARG A 109 -56.52 -38.61 28.39
N THR A 110 -56.75 -37.32 28.23
CA THR A 110 -55.96 -36.49 27.31
C THR A 110 -54.81 -35.87 28.10
N VAL A 111 -53.58 -36.08 27.63
CA VAL A 111 -52.36 -35.53 28.22
C VAL A 111 -51.75 -34.57 27.22
N CYS A 112 -51.46 -33.33 27.64
CA CYS A 112 -50.81 -32.32 26.84
C CYS A 112 -49.43 -31.99 27.43
N ASN A 113 -48.45 -31.74 26.56
CA ASN A 113 -47.07 -31.33 26.86
C ASN A 113 -46.69 -30.15 25.96
#